data_AF-A0A942NUI1-F1
#
_entry.id   AF-A0A942NUI1-F1
#
_cell.length_a   1.000
_cell.length_b   1.000
_cell.length_c   1.000
_cell.angle_alpha   90.00
_cell.angle_beta   90.00
_cell.angle_gamma   90.00
#
_symmetry.space_group_name_H-M   'P 1'
#
loop_
_entity.id
_entity.type
_entity.pdbx_description
1 polymer ?
#
loop_
_entity_poly.entity_id
_entity_poly.type
_entity_poly.pdbx_seq_one_letter_code
_entity_poly.pdbx_strand_id
1 'polypeptide(L)'
;LFWFFVQGVMGFLMVSSGGQSAFLAFFNFPLTTWNLGGFFAFQILLSGTSEEILFRALVMTPLLVYGKRAGLADKPVALLAAGIATLIFMLAHINIAFNPLRVTHFNLLQQLATLGFGIFYAFLFLRTRSILGPILAHNLLNVVVSTVGLILILVFG
;
A
#
# COMPACT_ATOMS: atom_id res chain seq x y z
N LEU A 1 19.35 -1.43 4.12
CA LEU A 1 19.28 -0.87 5.49
C LEU A 1 18.40 0.37 5.56
N PHE A 2 18.72 1.47 4.86
CA PHE A 2 17.91 2.71 4.88
C PHE A 2 16.41 2.48 4.57
N TRP A 3 16.09 1.74 3.51
CA TRP A 3 14.69 1.49 3.11
C TRP A 3 13.89 0.73 4.19
N PHE A 4 14.49 -0.30 4.80
CA PHE A 4 13.89 -1.04 5.90
C PHE A 4 13.66 -0.15 7.13
N PHE A 5 14.58 0.75 7.43
CA PHE A 5 14.41 1.72 8.50
C PHE A 5 13.22 2.64 8.24
N VAL A 6 13.08 3.17 7.02
CA VAL A 6 11.93 4.00 6.63
C VAL A 6 10.61 3.21 6.80
N GLN A 7 10.55 1.97 6.30
CA GLN A 7 9.36 1.13 6.46
C GLN A 7 9.03 0.84 7.93
N GLY A 8 10.05 0.53 8.75
CA GLY A 8 9.89 0.23 10.17
C GLY A 8 9.40 1.45 10.96
N VAL A 9 9.98 2.63 10.71
CA VAL A 9 9.53 3.89 11.33
C VAL A 9 8.10 4.21 10.91
N MET A 10 7.77 4.10 9.63
CA MET A 10 6.40 4.36 9.17
C MET A 10 5.39 3.38 9.76
N GLY A 11 5.73 2.08 9.82
CA GLY A 11 4.89 1.07 10.47
C GLY A 11 4.66 1.38 11.95
N PHE A 12 5.72 1.76 12.66
CA PHE A 12 5.62 2.16 14.06
C PHE A 12 4.74 3.40 14.24
N LEU A 13 4.95 4.45 13.44
CA LEU A 13 4.16 5.67 13.50
C LEU A 13 2.68 5.40 13.17
N MET A 14 2.41 4.57 12.16
CA MET A 14 1.04 4.20 11.79
C MET A 14 0.32 3.46 12.92
N VAL A 15 0.96 2.43 13.49
CA VAL A 15 0.37 1.65 14.58
C VAL A 15 0.21 2.48 15.86
N SER A 16 1.21 3.29 16.21
CA SER A 16 1.18 4.14 17.42
C SER A 16 0.19 5.31 17.32
N SER A 17 -0.01 5.87 16.12
CA SER A 17 -0.93 7.00 15.90
C SER A 17 -2.42 6.64 15.97
N GLY A 18 -2.78 5.36 15.82
CA GLY A 18 -4.17 4.91 15.82
C GLY A 18 -4.80 4.71 17.21
N GLY A 19 -4.02 4.81 18.29
CA GLY A 19 -4.46 4.52 19.66
C GLY A 19 -4.75 3.03 19.92
N GLN A 20 -5.08 2.67 21.16
CA GLN A 20 -5.32 1.26 21.57
C GLN A 20 -6.46 0.58 20.79
N SER A 21 -7.45 1.33 20.32
CA SER A 21 -8.60 0.80 19.57
C SER A 21 -8.24 0.43 18.13
N ALA A 22 -7.39 1.20 17.44
CA ALA A 22 -6.86 0.80 16.13
C ALA A 22 -5.82 -0.33 16.24
N PHE A 23 -5.09 -0.35 17.36
CA PHE A 23 -4.11 -1.36 17.70
C PHE A 23 -4.73 -2.76 17.89
N LEU A 24 -5.82 -2.88 18.65
CA LEU A 24 -6.57 -4.13 18.80
C LEU A 24 -7.36 -4.50 17.53
N ALA A 25 -7.76 -3.50 16.72
CA ALA A 25 -8.46 -3.73 15.46
C ALA A 25 -7.52 -4.15 14.31
N PHE A 26 -6.20 -4.00 14.45
CA PHE A 26 -5.23 -4.34 13.41
C PHE A 26 -5.26 -5.84 13.07
N PHE A 27 -5.40 -6.68 14.09
CA PHE A 27 -5.70 -8.10 13.95
C PHE A 27 -7.10 -8.38 14.51
N ASN A 28 -8.12 -8.19 13.68
CA ASN A 28 -9.51 -8.50 14.05
C ASN A 28 -9.82 -10.02 14.02
N PHE A 29 -8.87 -10.84 14.47
CA PHE A 29 -8.97 -12.30 14.51
C PHE A 29 -8.14 -12.87 15.67
N PRO A 30 -8.45 -14.10 16.16
CA PRO A 30 -7.68 -14.71 17.25
C PRO A 30 -6.21 -14.92 16.87
N LEU A 31 -5.28 -14.51 17.74
CA LEU A 31 -3.83 -14.59 17.53
C LEU A 31 -3.27 -16.01 17.71
N THR A 32 -3.79 -16.96 16.94
CA THR A 32 -3.25 -18.32 16.86
C THR A 32 -2.10 -18.38 15.85
N THR A 33 -1.18 -19.34 16.02
CA THR A 33 -0.09 -19.57 15.07
C THR A 33 -0.59 -19.83 13.65
N TRP A 34 -1.74 -20.50 13.52
CA TRP A 34 -2.40 -20.76 12.25
C TRP A 34 -2.88 -19.47 11.58
N ASN A 35 -3.61 -18.61 12.31
CA ASN A 35 -4.13 -17.36 11.76
C ASN A 35 -3.01 -16.38 11.42
N LEU A 36 -1.99 -16.28 12.26
CA LEU A 36 -0.81 -15.47 11.99
C LEU A 36 -0.06 -16.00 10.76
N GLY A 37 0.16 -17.31 10.66
CA GLY A 37 0.80 -17.93 9.50
C GLY A 37 0.07 -17.63 8.20
N GLY A 38 -1.26 -17.79 8.19
CA GLY A 38 -2.11 -17.45 7.04
C GLY A 38 -2.08 -15.97 6.68
N PHE A 39 -2.14 -15.09 7.70
CA PHE A 39 -2.07 -13.64 7.49
C PHE A 39 -0.73 -13.21 6.90
N PHE A 40 0.39 -13.65 7.46
CA PHE A 40 1.72 -13.29 6.92
C PHE A 40 1.96 -13.91 5.54
N ALA A 41 1.47 -15.12 5.28
CA ALA A 41 1.50 -15.71 3.94
C ALA A 41 0.71 -14.87 2.93
N PHE A 42 -0.47 -14.37 3.32
CA PHE A 42 -1.24 -13.44 2.49
C PHE A 42 -0.47 -12.14 2.23
N GLN A 43 0.14 -11.54 3.26
CA GLN A 43 0.89 -10.28 3.11
C GLN A 43 2.14 -10.41 2.23
N ILE A 44 2.88 -11.52 2.33
CA ILE A 44 4.11 -11.70 1.55
C ILE A 44 3.83 -12.17 0.11
N LEU A 45 2.72 -12.86 -0.14
CA LEU A 45 2.44 -13.47 -1.44
C LEU A 45 1.34 -12.78 -2.24
N LEU A 46 0.26 -12.33 -1.60
CA LEU A 46 -1.00 -12.01 -2.30
C LEU A 46 -1.41 -10.55 -2.20
N SER A 47 -1.15 -9.85 -1.08
CA SER A 47 -1.68 -8.49 -0.88
C SER A 47 -1.17 -7.52 -1.95
N GLY A 48 0.12 -7.24 -1.98
CA GLY A 48 0.73 -6.35 -2.97
C GLY A 48 0.72 -6.95 -4.37
N THR A 49 0.75 -8.28 -4.51
CA THR A 49 0.54 -8.94 -5.81
C THR A 49 -0.79 -8.56 -6.43
N SER A 50 -1.88 -8.62 -5.65
CA SER A 50 -3.22 -8.28 -6.13
C SER A 50 -3.36 -6.79 -6.44
N GLU A 51 -2.84 -5.93 -5.57
CA GLU A 51 -2.94 -4.48 -5.67
C GLU A 51 -2.10 -3.93 -6.84
N GLU A 52 -0.85 -4.37 -6.98
CA GLU A 52 0.04 -3.86 -8.03
C GLU A 52 -0.41 -4.29 -9.43
N ILE A 53 -1.10 -5.43 -9.58
CA ILE A 53 -1.75 -5.78 -10.85
C ILE A 53 -2.82 -4.72 -11.19
N LEU A 54 -3.67 -4.35 -10.24
CA LEU A 54 -4.69 -3.31 -10.44
C LEU A 54 -4.03 -1.97 -10.82
N PHE A 55 -3.10 -1.47 -10.01
CA PHE A 55 -2.55 -0.13 -10.22
C PHE A 55 -1.58 -0.05 -11.41
N ARG A 56 -0.74 -1.06 -11.66
CA ARG A 56 0.26 -1.02 -12.73
C ARG A 56 -0.26 -1.57 -14.04
N ALA A 57 -0.88 -2.75 -14.01
CA ALA A 57 -1.35 -3.40 -15.23
C ALA A 57 -2.68 -2.82 -15.70
N LEU A 58 -3.63 -2.55 -14.80
CA LEU A 58 -4.97 -2.11 -15.21
C LEU A 58 -5.15 -0.58 -15.24
N VAL A 59 -4.40 0.18 -14.44
CA VAL A 59 -4.47 1.65 -14.45
C VAL A 59 -3.33 2.26 -15.27
N MET A 60 -2.07 2.05 -14.88
CA MET A 60 -0.95 2.73 -15.53
C MET A 60 -0.75 2.30 -16.98
N THR A 61 -0.81 1.00 -17.28
CA THR A 61 -0.51 0.51 -18.64
C THR A 61 -1.48 1.06 -19.70
N PRO A 62 -2.80 1.05 -19.51
CA PRO A 62 -3.73 1.70 -20.45
C PRO A 62 -3.45 3.20 -20.59
N LEU A 63 -3.22 3.93 -19.49
CA LEU A 63 -2.91 5.36 -19.55
C LEU A 63 -1.63 5.64 -20.35
N LEU A 64 -0.60 4.80 -20.18
CA LEU A 64 0.64 4.88 -20.96
C LEU A 64 0.39 4.62 -22.45
N VAL A 65 -0.41 3.60 -22.78
CA VAL A 65 -0.71 3.21 -24.18
C VAL A 65 -1.58 4.28 -24.86
N TYR A 66 -2.68 4.68 -24.25
CA TYR A 66 -3.59 5.68 -24.82
C TYR A 66 -2.96 7.07 -24.86
N GLY A 67 -2.20 7.45 -23.83
CA GLY A 67 -1.49 8.73 -23.81
C GLY A 67 -0.47 8.83 -24.95
N LYS A 68 0.30 7.77 -25.22
CA LYS A 68 1.20 7.72 -26.37
C LYS A 68 0.45 7.78 -27.70
N ARG A 69 -0.68 7.07 -27.84
CA ARG A 69 -1.52 7.12 -29.05
C ARG A 69 -2.12 8.51 -29.29
N ALA A 70 -2.37 9.27 -28.24
CA ALA A 70 -2.85 10.65 -28.30
C ALA A 70 -1.74 11.67 -28.63
N GLY A 71 -0.50 11.23 -28.88
CA GLY A 71 0.62 12.11 -29.26
C GLY A 71 1.31 12.80 -28.09
N LEU A 72 1.02 12.40 -26.84
CA LEU A 72 1.70 12.95 -25.68
C LEU A 72 3.13 12.38 -25.57
N ALA A 73 4.06 13.25 -25.15
CA ALA A 73 5.44 12.84 -24.92
C ALA A 73 5.59 11.88 -23.73
N ASP A 74 6.64 11.05 -23.74
CA ASP A 74 6.86 9.99 -22.76
C ASP A 74 6.84 10.46 -21.30
N LYS A 75 7.49 11.58 -21.00
CA LYS A 75 7.56 12.12 -19.62
C LYS A 75 6.19 12.58 -19.09
N PRO A 76 5.44 13.46 -19.78
CA PRO A 76 4.09 13.82 -19.37
C PRO A 76 3.15 12.64 -19.14
N VAL A 77 3.14 11.65 -20.05
CA VAL A 77 2.26 10.49 -19.92
C VAL A 77 2.65 9.64 -18.71
N ALA A 78 3.95 9.45 -18.48
CA ALA A 78 4.45 8.70 -17.33
C ALA A 78 4.07 9.39 -16.01
N LEU A 79 4.21 10.71 -15.92
CA LEU A 79 3.81 11.49 -14.74
C LEU A 79 2.30 11.44 -14.50
N LEU A 80 1.50 11.57 -15.57
CA LEU A 80 0.04 11.47 -15.48
C LEU A 80 -0.39 10.08 -15.00
N ALA A 81 0.14 9.02 -15.60
CA ALA A 81 -0.17 7.64 -15.23
C ALA A 81 0.23 7.34 -13.77
N ALA A 82 1.43 7.75 -13.36
CA ALA A 82 1.90 7.58 -11.99
C ALA A 82 1.05 8.38 -10.98
N GLY A 83 0.71 9.62 -11.31
CA GLY A 83 -0.13 10.49 -10.48
C GLY A 83 -1.53 9.91 -10.29
N ILE A 84 -2.21 9.53 -11.39
CA ILE A 84 -3.55 8.94 -11.32
C ILE A 84 -3.52 7.62 -10.53
N ALA A 85 -2.57 6.72 -10.81
CA ALA A 85 -2.48 5.45 -10.08
C ALA A 85 -2.22 5.67 -8.58
N THR A 86 -1.38 6.64 -8.22
CA THR A 86 -1.11 6.98 -6.82
C THR A 86 -2.34 7.57 -6.14
N LEU A 87 -3.09 8.45 -6.82
CA LEU A 87 -4.31 9.03 -6.26
C LEU A 87 -5.38 7.95 -6.03
N ILE A 88 -5.58 7.03 -6.96
CA ILE A 88 -6.52 5.90 -6.78
C ILE A 88 -6.05 5.01 -5.63
N PHE A 89 -4.75 4.73 -5.53
CA PHE A 89 -4.17 3.96 -4.42
C PHE A 89 -4.44 4.62 -3.06
N MET A 90 -4.23 5.94 -2.95
CA MET A 90 -4.56 6.70 -1.74
C MET A 90 -6.06 6.66 -1.42
N LEU A 91 -6.94 6.79 -2.41
CA LEU A 91 -8.39 6.72 -2.20
C LEU A 91 -8.83 5.34 -1.72
N ALA A 92 -8.21 4.27 -2.23
CA ALA A 92 -8.49 2.89 -1.80
C ALA A 92 -8.16 2.63 -0.32
N HIS A 93 -7.33 3.48 0.30
CA HIS A 93 -6.97 3.41 1.72
C HIS A 93 -7.88 4.25 2.63
N ILE A 94 -8.92 4.89 2.08
CA ILE A 94 -9.96 5.57 2.85
C ILE A 94 -11.15 4.62 2.99
N ASN A 95 -11.62 4.36 4.21
CA ASN A 95 -12.81 3.53 4.40
C ASN A 95 -14.07 4.37 4.15
N ILE A 96 -14.77 4.06 3.07
CA ILE A 96 -16.03 4.73 2.68
C ILE A 96 -17.17 3.72 2.80
N ALA A 97 -18.20 4.07 3.57
CA ALA A 97 -19.47 3.35 3.53
C ALA A 97 -20.34 3.94 2.41
N PHE A 98 -20.97 3.08 1.60
CA PHE A 98 -21.83 3.52 0.50
C PHE A 98 -23.30 3.67 0.89
N ASN A 99 -23.73 3.08 2.02
CA ASN A 99 -25.10 3.19 2.51
C ASN A 99 -25.14 3.33 4.05
N PRO A 100 -25.37 4.54 4.60
CA PRO A 100 -25.38 5.83 3.89
C PRO A 100 -23.96 6.22 3.44
N LEU A 101 -23.87 7.05 2.39
CA LEU A 101 -22.57 7.51 1.87
C LEU A 101 -21.83 8.37 2.91
N ARG A 102 -20.77 7.84 3.50
CA ARG A 102 -19.93 8.57 4.46
C ARG A 102 -18.52 8.02 4.53
N VAL A 103 -17.55 8.88 4.84
CA VAL A 103 -16.20 8.46 5.24
C VAL A 103 -16.29 7.90 6.66
N THR A 104 -15.89 6.64 6.84
CA THR A 104 -15.91 5.94 8.13
C THR A 104 -14.57 5.97 8.84
N HIS A 105 -13.48 5.99 8.08
CA HIS A 105 -12.14 6.13 8.62
C HIS A 105 -11.25 6.89 7.65
N PHE A 106 -10.54 7.89 8.17
CA PHE A 106 -9.53 8.65 7.45
C PHE A 106 -8.35 8.87 8.39
N ASN A 107 -7.15 8.50 7.95
CA ASN A 107 -5.93 8.69 8.71
C ASN A 107 -4.91 9.47 7.86
N LEU A 108 -4.56 10.68 8.29
CA LEU A 108 -3.66 11.55 7.54
C LEU A 108 -2.26 10.92 7.37
N LEU A 109 -1.74 10.28 8.41
CA LEU A 109 -0.43 9.63 8.36
C LEU A 109 -0.43 8.44 7.37
N GLN A 110 -1.51 7.66 7.35
CA GLN A 110 -1.71 6.62 6.35
C GLN A 110 -1.75 7.20 4.94
N GLN A 111 -2.41 8.35 4.72
CA GLN A 111 -2.45 9.00 3.41
C GLN A 111 -1.09 9.54 2.96
N LEU A 112 -0.28 10.08 3.88
CA LEU A 112 1.09 10.49 3.57
C LEU A 112 1.98 9.29 3.25
N ALA A 113 1.80 8.18 3.97
CA ALA A 113 2.51 6.93 3.70
C ALA A 113 2.13 6.36 2.31
N THR A 114 0.84 6.27 2.01
CA THR A 114 0.34 5.72 0.74
C THR A 114 0.71 6.61 -0.45
N LEU A 115 0.78 7.93 -0.28
CA LEU A 115 1.34 8.84 -1.27
C LEU A 115 2.82 8.50 -1.56
N GLY A 116 3.65 8.39 -0.52
CA GLY A 116 5.08 8.11 -0.67
C GLY A 116 5.36 6.76 -1.31
N PHE A 117 4.71 5.70 -0.82
CA PHE A 117 4.87 4.35 -1.35
C PHE A 117 4.24 4.20 -2.75
N GLY A 118 3.09 4.83 -3.01
CA GLY A 118 2.46 4.83 -4.32
C GLY A 118 3.35 5.44 -5.41
N ILE A 119 3.99 6.58 -5.11
CA ILE A 119 5.00 7.20 -5.99
C ILE A 119 6.18 6.25 -6.20
N PHE A 120 6.70 5.64 -5.12
CA PHE A 120 7.84 4.74 -5.19
C PHE A 120 7.55 3.50 -6.06
N TYR A 121 6.39 2.88 -5.90
CA TYR A 121 5.98 1.72 -6.71
C TYR A 121 5.74 2.10 -8.17
N ALA A 122 5.14 3.26 -8.44
CA ALA A 122 5.01 3.78 -9.80
C ALA A 122 6.40 4.04 -10.43
N PHE A 123 7.34 4.59 -9.68
CA PHE A 123 8.72 4.76 -10.11
C PHE A 123 9.40 3.43 -10.45
N LEU A 124 9.29 2.42 -9.58
CA LEU A 124 9.83 1.08 -9.84
C LEU A 124 9.25 0.48 -11.12
N PHE A 125 7.94 0.59 -11.31
CA PHE A 125 7.27 0.11 -12.52
C PHE A 125 7.79 0.82 -13.78
N LEU A 126 7.87 2.15 -13.77
CA LEU A 126 8.34 2.93 -14.92
C LEU A 126 9.82 2.67 -15.24
N ARG A 127 10.65 2.46 -14.21
CA ARG A 127 12.08 2.22 -14.36
C ARG A 127 12.39 0.80 -14.85
N THR A 128 11.69 -0.19 -14.32
CA THR A 128 11.96 -1.61 -14.63
C THR A 128 11.10 -2.14 -15.78
N ARG A 129 10.00 -1.46 -16.11
CA ARG A 129 8.93 -1.93 -17.01
C ARG A 129 8.38 -3.30 -16.63
N SER A 130 8.46 -3.64 -15.35
CA SER A 130 7.98 -4.89 -14.78
C SER A 130 7.13 -4.60 -13.55
N ILE A 131 6.07 -5.39 -13.37
CA ILE A 131 5.24 -5.35 -12.16
C ILE A 131 5.89 -6.07 -10.98
N LEU A 132 6.90 -6.92 -11.22
CA LEU A 132 7.53 -7.73 -10.17
C LEU A 132 8.25 -6.87 -9.12
N GLY A 133 8.96 -5.82 -9.54
CA GLY A 133 9.66 -4.91 -8.61
C GLY A 133 8.71 -4.25 -7.61
N PRO A 134 7.63 -3.58 -8.09
CA PRO A 134 6.57 -3.06 -7.23
C PRO A 134 5.94 -4.12 -6.32
N ILE A 135 5.60 -5.31 -6.85
CA ILE A 135 4.99 -6.39 -6.06
C ILE A 135 5.88 -6.79 -4.89
N LEU A 136 7.15 -7.06 -5.14
CA LEU A 136 8.09 -7.49 -4.11
C LEU A 136 8.28 -6.38 -3.05
N ALA A 137 8.40 -5.13 -3.48
CA ALA A 137 8.55 -4.00 -2.57
C ALA A 137 7.31 -3.79 -1.69
N HIS A 138 6.12 -3.94 -2.27
CA HIS A 138 4.85 -3.78 -1.58
C HIS A 138 4.60 -4.92 -0.59
N ASN A 139 4.74 -6.17 -1.01
CA ASN A 139 4.60 -7.33 -0.13
C ASN A 139 5.56 -7.24 1.07
N LEU A 140 6.80 -6.81 0.83
CA LEU A 140 7.78 -6.61 1.90
C LEU A 140 7.33 -5.51 2.89
N LEU A 141 6.84 -4.36 2.40
CA LEU A 141 6.30 -3.32 3.27
C LEU A 141 5.17 -3.85 4.14
N ASN A 142 4.22 -4.59 3.55
CA ASN A 142 3.08 -5.11 4.29
C ASN A 142 3.52 -6.06 5.40
N VAL A 143 4.51 -6.91 5.14
CA VAL A 143 5.11 -7.77 6.17
C VAL A 143 5.80 -6.96 7.25
N VAL A 144 6.57 -5.92 6.90
CA VAL A 144 7.26 -5.08 7.89
C VAL A 144 6.25 -4.37 8.79
N VAL A 145 5.24 -3.71 8.22
CA VAL A 145 4.19 -3.02 9.00
C VAL A 145 3.43 -4.00 9.88
N SER A 146 3.09 -5.18 9.35
CA SER A 146 2.40 -6.23 10.11
C SER A 146 3.24 -6.79 11.25
N THR A 147 4.55 -6.96 11.03
CA THR A 147 5.48 -7.44 12.05
C THR A 147 5.64 -6.41 13.16
N VAL A 148 5.80 -5.13 12.80
CA VAL A 148 5.85 -4.04 13.79
C VAL A 148 4.54 -3.98 14.59
N GLY A 149 3.39 -4.10 13.94
CA GLY A 149 2.09 -4.18 14.60
C GLY A 149 2.01 -5.33 15.61
N LEU A 150 2.42 -6.54 15.21
CA LEU A 150 2.45 -7.70 16.09
C LEU A 150 3.38 -7.51 17.29
N ILE A 151 4.60 -6.99 17.07
CA ILE A 151 5.55 -6.73 18.16
C ILE A 151 4.97 -5.74 19.15
N LEU A 152 4.37 -4.65 18.67
CA LEU A 152 3.77 -3.65 19.55
C LEU A 152 2.61 -4.25 20.36
N ILE A 153 1.79 -5.11 19.76
CA ILE A 153 0.72 -5.86 20.45
C ILE A 153 1.26 -6.76 21.55
N LEU A 154 2.33 -7.51 21.28
CA LEU A 154 2.91 -8.41 22.28
C LEU A 154 3.61 -7.67 23.43
N VAL A 155 4.05 -6.43 23.22
CA VAL A 155 4.79 -5.64 24.22
C VAL A 155 3.87 -4.74 25.04
N PHE A 156 2.83 -4.16 24.41
CA PHE A 156 1.99 -3.11 25.02
C PHE A 156 0.50 -3.45 25.10
N GLY A 157 0.05 -4.57 24.51
CA GLY A 157 -1.33 -5.06 24.56
C GLY A 157 -1.56 -6.04 25.70
#